data_AF-A0A2T2N1V6-F1
#
_entry.id   AF-A0A2T2N1V6-F1
#
_cell.length_a   1.000
_cell.length_b   1.000
_cell.length_c   1.000
_cell.angle_alpha   90.00
_cell.angle_beta   90.00
_cell.angle_gamma   90.00
#
_symmetry.space_group_name_H-M   'P 1'
#
loop_
_entity.id
_entity.type
_entity.pdbx_description
1 polymer ?
#
loop_
_entity_poly.entity_id
_entity_poly.type
_entity_poly.pdbx_seq_one_letter_code
_entity_poly.pdbx_strand_id
1 'polypeptide(L)'
;GDTFTKVPVFRFSRYYVNAFAEILIPLDSAIIYGCASAQTQAEADLQPSNNLEWFCEGSDERESEIAKFPTSTCDQNLKLSLVFPNCVDPDDISQYHFGDASEKCPEGMKAIPQFRYGVWYDTKSIAPNGWTGDAPFQLFRGDSLENGYCMHGNFINCGYEDALENMIVKGGGGVNSGQFIAGEHAEALGEAQCQPTDADG
;
A
#
# COMPACT_ATOMS: atom_id res chain seq x y z
N GLY A 1 -29.41 14.50 -2.59
CA GLY A 1 -28.48 13.49 -2.10
C GLY A 1 -27.52 13.26 -3.23
N ASP A 2 -26.28 13.64 -3.04
CA ASP A 2 -25.30 13.61 -4.13
C ASP A 2 -25.02 12.15 -4.49
N THR A 3 -25.24 11.81 -5.76
CA THR A 3 -25.04 10.46 -6.29
C THR A 3 -23.57 10.33 -6.66
N PHE A 4 -22.79 9.66 -5.83
CA PHE A 4 -21.40 9.29 -6.15
C PHE A 4 -21.36 8.02 -6.99
N THR A 5 -20.49 8.00 -7.99
CA THR A 5 -20.19 6.79 -8.77
C THR A 5 -18.88 6.19 -8.31
N LYS A 6 -18.90 4.90 -7.94
CA LYS A 6 -17.70 4.16 -7.54
C LYS A 6 -16.73 4.06 -8.72
N VAL A 7 -15.48 4.45 -8.51
CA VAL A 7 -14.40 4.21 -9.48
C VAL A 7 -14.02 2.72 -9.42
N PRO A 8 -14.07 1.97 -10.53
CA PRO A 8 -13.70 0.56 -10.54
C PRO A 8 -12.23 0.35 -10.17
N VAL A 9 -11.97 -0.69 -9.37
CA VAL A 9 -10.61 -1.19 -9.13
C VAL A 9 -10.28 -2.16 -10.26
N PHE A 10 -9.30 -1.80 -11.09
CA PHE A 10 -8.76 -2.65 -12.14
C PHE A 10 -7.91 -3.79 -11.55
N ARG A 11 -7.05 -3.45 -10.58
CA ARG A 11 -6.16 -4.42 -9.91
C ARG A 11 -5.90 -4.01 -8.48
N PHE A 12 -5.83 -5.02 -7.62
CA PHE A 12 -5.26 -4.93 -6.29
C PHE A 12 -4.08 -5.89 -6.19
N SER A 13 -2.96 -5.44 -5.63
CA SER A 13 -1.79 -6.28 -5.44
C SER A 13 -1.21 -6.06 -4.05
N ARG A 14 -0.85 -7.16 -3.39
CA ARG A 14 -0.10 -7.19 -2.13
C ARG A 14 1.17 -8.00 -2.34
N TYR A 15 2.29 -7.49 -1.87
CA TYR A 15 3.57 -8.16 -2.02
C TYR A 15 4.55 -7.69 -0.95
N TYR A 16 5.63 -8.45 -0.80
CA TYR A 16 6.69 -8.18 0.16
C TYR A 16 8.01 -7.96 -0.57
N VAL A 17 8.81 -7.03 -0.05
CA VAL A 17 10.23 -6.91 -0.41
C VAL A 17 11.04 -7.45 0.77
N ASN A 18 11.75 -8.57 0.57
CA ASN A 18 12.44 -9.32 1.63
C ASN A 18 13.97 -9.27 1.50
N ALA A 19 14.51 -8.54 0.53
CA ALA A 19 15.95 -8.50 0.25
C ALA A 19 16.81 -8.00 1.44
N PHE A 20 16.22 -7.22 2.35
CA PHE A 20 16.90 -6.61 3.49
C PHE A 20 16.42 -7.14 4.85
N ALA A 21 15.56 -8.15 4.86
CA ALA A 21 14.97 -8.66 6.09
C ALA A 21 16.00 -9.43 6.93
N GLU A 22 16.07 -9.10 8.23
CA GLU A 22 16.89 -9.80 9.23
C GLU A 22 16.09 -10.85 10.00
N ILE A 23 14.81 -10.56 10.24
CA ILE A 23 13.90 -11.41 11.01
C ILE A 23 12.57 -11.58 10.28
N LEU A 24 11.77 -12.55 10.72
CA LEU A 24 10.39 -12.72 10.27
C LEU A 24 9.55 -11.49 10.64
N ILE A 25 8.48 -11.24 9.88
CA ILE A 25 7.43 -10.34 10.36
C ILE A 25 6.88 -10.95 11.66
N PRO A 26 6.90 -10.25 12.80
CA PRO A 26 6.38 -10.79 14.04
C PRO A 26 4.93 -11.24 13.86
N LEU A 27 4.63 -12.43 14.38
CA LEU A 27 3.25 -12.88 14.54
C LEU A 27 2.54 -11.90 15.49
N ASP A 28 1.28 -11.61 15.25
CA ASP A 28 0.48 -10.60 15.98
C ASP A 28 0.89 -9.14 15.78
N SER A 29 1.80 -8.83 14.85
CA SER A 29 2.07 -7.44 14.48
C SER A 29 0.88 -6.80 13.76
N ALA A 30 0.54 -5.59 14.20
CA ALA A 30 -0.42 -4.71 13.55
C ALA A 30 0.27 -3.39 13.24
N ILE A 31 0.46 -3.11 11.95
CA ILE A 31 1.07 -1.88 11.47
C ILE A 31 -0.03 -1.01 10.87
N ILE A 32 -0.33 0.09 11.56
CA ILE A 32 -1.28 1.11 11.11
C ILE A 32 -0.48 2.24 10.49
N TYR A 33 -0.87 2.64 9.28
CA TYR A 33 -0.04 3.55 8.51
C TYR A 33 -0.82 4.51 7.64
N GLY A 34 -0.37 5.77 7.59
CA GLY A 34 -1.09 6.86 6.94
C GLY A 34 -2.02 7.60 7.89
N CYS A 35 -2.46 8.77 7.45
CA CYS A 35 -3.28 9.66 8.26
C CYS A 35 -4.66 9.75 7.64
N ALA A 36 -5.61 9.01 8.21
CA ALA A 36 -7.01 9.07 7.80
C ALA A 36 -7.60 10.48 7.96
N SER A 37 -6.91 11.40 8.65
CA SER A 37 -7.25 12.81 8.83
C SER A 37 -6.58 13.83 7.93
N ALA A 38 -5.59 13.44 7.13
CA ALA A 38 -4.78 14.39 6.36
C ALA A 38 -5.58 15.12 5.28
N GLN A 39 -5.29 16.42 5.15
CA GLN A 39 -5.78 17.36 4.15
C GLN A 39 -4.65 17.97 3.32
N THR A 40 -3.40 17.75 3.73
CA THR A 40 -2.19 18.30 3.12
C THR A 40 -1.09 17.24 3.04
N GLN A 41 -0.10 17.45 2.17
CA GLN A 41 1.08 16.59 2.11
C GLN A 41 1.79 16.51 3.47
N ALA A 42 1.96 17.65 4.14
CA ALA A 42 2.61 17.70 5.45
C ALA A 42 1.90 16.84 6.50
N GLU A 43 0.56 16.79 6.49
CA GLU A 43 -0.22 15.95 7.40
C GLU A 43 -0.21 14.47 6.99
N ALA A 44 -0.11 14.18 5.70
CA ALA A 44 0.09 12.83 5.19
C ALA A 44 1.46 12.29 5.63
N ASP A 45 2.49 13.12 5.56
CA ASP A 45 3.87 12.82 5.99
C ASP A 45 4.03 12.75 7.52
N LEU A 46 3.00 13.06 8.31
CA LEU A 46 3.06 12.91 9.76
C LEU A 46 3.12 11.43 10.17
N GLN A 47 3.78 11.24 11.31
CA GLN A 47 4.39 9.99 11.75
C GLN A 47 3.50 8.73 11.76
N PRO A 48 4.09 7.57 11.41
CA PRO A 48 5.32 7.45 10.62
C PRO A 48 5.07 7.91 9.19
N SER A 49 6.04 8.63 8.61
CA SER A 49 5.98 9.28 7.28
C SER A 49 5.28 8.42 6.26
N ASN A 50 4.16 8.87 5.68
CA ASN A 50 3.49 8.11 4.65
C ASN A 50 4.20 8.20 3.28
N ASN A 51 4.73 7.09 2.78
CA ASN A 51 5.13 6.91 1.38
C ASN A 51 3.85 6.63 0.57
N LEU A 52 2.79 7.36 0.89
CA LEU A 52 1.54 7.38 0.18
C LEU A 52 1.80 8.10 -1.13
N GLU A 53 1.60 7.40 -2.22
CA GLU A 53 1.87 7.94 -3.53
C GLU A 53 0.70 7.64 -4.47
N TRP A 54 0.19 8.70 -5.09
CA TRP A 54 -0.71 8.63 -6.22
C TRP A 54 0.04 9.01 -7.50
N PHE A 55 -0.09 8.20 -8.54
CA PHE A 55 0.54 8.46 -9.83
C PHE A 55 -0.13 7.71 -10.95
N CYS A 56 0.15 8.10 -12.19
CA CYS A 56 -0.37 7.40 -13.35
C CYS A 56 0.49 6.18 -13.68
N GLU A 57 -0.15 5.03 -13.89
CA GLU A 57 0.53 3.82 -14.33
C GLU A 57 1.29 4.06 -15.63
N GLY A 58 2.56 3.62 -15.66
CA GLY A 58 3.44 3.79 -16.81
C GLY A 58 4.13 5.16 -16.90
N SER A 59 3.88 6.08 -15.96
CA SER A 59 4.55 7.38 -15.88
C SER A 59 5.62 7.41 -14.79
N ASP A 60 6.74 8.05 -15.07
CA ASP A 60 7.77 8.43 -14.09
C ASP A 60 7.53 9.83 -13.50
N GLU A 61 6.56 10.58 -14.03
CA GLU A 61 6.18 11.89 -13.50
C GLU A 61 5.49 11.74 -12.15
N ARG A 62 5.81 12.64 -11.22
CA ARG A 62 5.19 12.73 -9.90
C ARG A 62 4.81 14.17 -9.63
N GLU A 63 3.66 14.34 -8.99
CA GLU A 63 3.27 15.61 -8.42
C GLU A 63 4.27 16.01 -7.32
N SER A 64 4.43 17.32 -7.07
CA SER A 64 5.26 17.78 -5.95
C SER A 64 4.70 17.31 -4.60
N GLU A 65 3.39 17.11 -4.52
CA GLU A 65 2.70 16.50 -3.40
C GLU A 65 2.28 15.08 -3.82
N ILE A 66 3.13 14.09 -3.53
CA ILE A 66 2.92 12.70 -3.94
C ILE A 66 1.67 12.04 -3.34
N ALA A 67 1.22 12.52 -2.17
CA ALA A 67 -0.01 12.07 -1.53
C ALA A 67 -1.27 12.71 -2.15
N LYS A 68 -1.10 13.63 -3.10
CA LYS A 68 -2.19 14.25 -3.87
C LYS A 68 -2.49 13.44 -5.13
N PHE A 69 -3.76 13.33 -5.52
CA PHE A 69 -4.12 12.84 -6.84
C PHE A 69 -3.42 13.62 -7.97
N PRO A 70 -3.00 12.95 -9.06
CA PRO A 70 -2.46 13.61 -10.25
C PRO A 70 -3.40 14.67 -10.81
N THR A 71 -2.83 15.78 -11.26
CA THR A 71 -3.56 16.92 -11.80
C THR A 71 -3.89 16.78 -13.29
N SER A 72 -3.53 15.65 -13.89
CA SER A 72 -3.76 15.36 -15.29
C SER A 72 -4.22 13.91 -15.46
N THR A 73 -4.92 13.67 -16.57
CA THR A 73 -5.49 12.37 -16.89
C THR A 73 -4.43 11.29 -17.01
N CYS A 74 -4.65 10.15 -16.38
CA CYS A 74 -3.79 8.98 -16.58
C CYS A 74 -4.05 8.30 -17.94
N ASP A 75 -2.97 8.02 -18.68
CA ASP A 75 -3.02 7.28 -19.94
C ASP A 75 -3.45 5.81 -19.75
N GLN A 76 -3.25 5.26 -18.55
CA GLN A 76 -3.71 3.94 -18.17
C GLN A 76 -4.57 4.07 -16.91
N ASN A 77 -4.17 3.44 -15.81
CA ASN A 77 -4.88 3.51 -14.54
C ASN A 77 -4.28 4.58 -13.62
N LEU A 78 -5.12 5.13 -12.73
CA LEU A 78 -4.63 5.84 -11.56
C LEU A 78 -4.12 4.81 -10.56
N LYS A 79 -2.86 4.92 -10.15
CA LYS A 79 -2.22 4.01 -9.21
C LYS A 79 -2.08 4.66 -7.85
N LEU A 80 -2.46 3.89 -6.84
CA LEU A 80 -2.11 4.08 -5.44
C LEU A 80 -0.95 3.15 -5.10
N SER A 81 0.11 3.68 -4.50
CA SER A 81 1.19 2.91 -3.91
C SER A 81 1.33 3.29 -2.45
N LEU A 82 1.39 2.28 -1.60
CA LEU A 82 1.63 2.47 -0.18
C LEU A 82 2.63 1.43 0.30
N VAL A 83 3.63 1.94 0.99
CA VAL A 83 4.80 1.22 1.44
C VAL A 83 4.83 1.27 2.95
N PHE A 84 4.76 0.11 3.59
CA PHE A 84 4.78 0.04 5.03
C PHE A 84 6.20 0.16 5.60
N PRO A 85 6.33 0.58 6.87
CA PRO A 85 7.55 0.43 7.64
C PRO A 85 8.15 -0.97 7.52
N ASN A 86 9.48 -1.03 7.49
CA ASN A 86 10.26 -2.26 7.36
C ASN A 86 11.18 -2.53 8.56
N CYS A 87 11.07 -1.73 9.62
CA CYS A 87 11.80 -1.94 10.86
C CYS A 87 10.82 -2.10 12.01
N VAL A 88 11.13 -3.02 12.92
CA VAL A 88 10.35 -3.25 14.14
C VAL A 88 11.30 -3.36 15.34
N ASP A 89 10.85 -2.91 16.50
CA ASP A 89 11.54 -3.22 17.75
C ASP A 89 11.18 -4.67 18.16
N PRO A 90 12.17 -5.57 18.28
CA PRO A 90 11.90 -6.95 18.67
C PRO A 90 11.38 -7.10 20.10
N ASP A 91 11.60 -6.10 20.98
CA ASP A 91 11.12 -6.09 22.36
C ASP A 91 9.75 -5.41 22.49
N ASP A 92 9.37 -4.55 21.53
CA ASP A 92 8.04 -3.91 21.44
C ASP A 92 7.56 -3.82 19.99
N ILE A 93 6.82 -4.84 19.54
CA ILE A 93 6.33 -4.94 18.16
C ILE A 93 5.32 -3.86 17.75
N SER A 94 4.88 -3.00 18.68
CA SER A 94 4.08 -1.82 18.37
C SER A 94 4.93 -0.64 17.87
N GLN A 95 6.26 -0.70 18.07
CA GLN A 95 7.21 0.28 17.57
C GLN A 95 7.74 -0.16 16.21
N TYR A 96 7.48 0.64 15.19
CA TYR A 96 7.94 0.40 13.83
C TYR A 96 8.44 1.67 13.17
N HIS A 97 9.39 1.52 12.25
CA HIS A 97 10.05 2.64 11.58
C HIS A 97 10.43 2.28 10.14
N PHE A 98 10.74 3.30 9.34
CA PHE A 98 11.38 3.10 8.03
C PHE A 98 12.88 2.87 8.17
N GLY A 99 13.43 1.99 7.35
CA GLY A 99 14.86 1.98 7.12
C GLY A 99 15.33 3.32 6.54
N ASP A 100 16.63 3.60 6.67
CA ASP A 100 17.26 4.69 5.94
C ASP A 100 17.30 4.41 4.42
N ALA A 101 17.96 5.27 3.64
CA ALA A 101 18.09 5.07 2.19
C ALA A 101 18.86 3.79 1.79
N SER A 102 19.55 3.14 2.73
CA SER A 102 20.20 1.83 2.56
C SER A 102 19.37 0.69 3.15
N GLU A 103 18.11 0.96 3.50
CA GLU A 103 17.17 0.04 4.16
C GLU A 103 17.66 -0.44 5.54
N LYS A 104 18.56 0.32 6.17
CA LYS A 104 19.08 -0.01 7.50
C LYS A 104 18.15 0.53 8.58
N CYS A 105 17.82 -0.32 9.54
CA CYS A 105 16.97 0.05 10.67
C CYS A 105 17.68 0.93 11.71
N PRO A 106 16.91 1.75 12.46
CA PRO A 106 17.40 2.44 13.64
C PRO A 106 18.07 1.49 14.65
N GLU A 107 18.93 2.04 15.51
CA GLU A 107 19.58 1.25 16.57
C GLU A 107 18.54 0.54 17.45
N GLY A 108 18.76 -0.74 17.73
CA GLY A 108 17.83 -1.58 18.50
C GLY A 108 16.74 -2.26 17.68
N MET A 109 16.37 -1.72 16.52
CA MET A 109 15.35 -2.30 15.65
C MET A 109 15.91 -3.32 14.66
N LYS A 110 15.03 -4.17 14.13
CA LYS A 110 15.34 -5.21 13.15
C LYS A 110 14.54 -5.04 11.88
N ALA A 111 15.19 -5.31 10.75
CA ALA A 111 14.54 -5.28 9.45
C ALA A 111 13.62 -6.50 9.27
N ILE A 112 12.39 -6.24 8.84
CA ILE A 112 11.38 -7.24 8.45
C ILE A 112 11.10 -7.14 6.96
N PRO A 113 10.53 -8.20 6.32
CA PRO A 113 10.02 -8.08 4.97
C PRO A 113 9.05 -6.90 4.85
N GLN A 114 9.34 -5.98 3.94
CA GLN A 114 8.58 -4.76 3.78
C GLN A 114 7.29 -5.05 3.02
N PHE A 115 6.16 -4.83 3.69
CA PHE A 115 4.86 -4.99 3.08
C PHE A 115 4.51 -3.81 2.17
N ARG A 116 3.92 -4.09 1.01
CA ARG A 116 3.51 -3.09 0.03
C ARG A 116 2.16 -3.44 -0.56
N TYR A 117 1.38 -2.42 -0.87
CA TYR A 117 0.17 -2.57 -1.65
C TYR A 117 0.11 -1.59 -2.80
N GLY A 118 -0.45 -2.08 -3.90
CA GLY A 118 -0.80 -1.29 -5.06
C GLY A 118 -2.27 -1.45 -5.36
N VAL A 119 -2.93 -0.33 -5.65
CA VAL A 119 -4.30 -0.32 -6.19
C VAL A 119 -4.28 0.44 -7.51
N TRP A 120 -4.89 -0.14 -8.53
CA TRP A 120 -5.04 0.48 -9.84
C TRP A 120 -6.52 0.73 -10.05
N TYR A 121 -6.88 1.99 -10.28
CA TYR A 121 -8.23 2.45 -10.52
C TYR A 121 -8.42 2.75 -12.01
N ASP A 122 -9.48 2.19 -12.59
CA ASP A 122 -9.89 2.51 -13.97
C ASP A 122 -10.68 3.82 -13.96
N THR A 123 -9.95 4.93 -13.93
CA THR A 123 -10.52 6.27 -13.94
C THR A 123 -11.12 6.65 -15.29
N LYS A 124 -10.67 6.03 -16.40
CA LYS A 124 -11.21 6.28 -17.75
C LYS A 124 -12.65 5.85 -17.90
N SER A 125 -13.04 4.77 -17.23
CA SER A 125 -14.44 4.30 -17.23
C SER A 125 -15.43 5.31 -16.65
N ILE A 126 -14.99 6.15 -15.70
CA ILE A 126 -15.84 7.14 -15.01
C ILE A 126 -15.60 8.57 -15.50
N ALA A 127 -14.39 8.89 -15.93
CA ALA A 127 -14.00 10.19 -16.49
C ALA A 127 -13.46 10.03 -17.93
N PRO A 128 -14.31 9.65 -18.91
CA PRO A 128 -13.86 9.33 -20.27
C PRO A 128 -13.31 10.53 -21.05
N ASN A 129 -13.66 11.75 -20.63
CA ASN A 129 -13.13 12.99 -21.22
C ASN A 129 -11.83 13.45 -20.54
N GLY A 130 -11.35 12.71 -19.54
CA GLY A 130 -10.22 13.09 -18.71
C GLY A 130 -10.51 14.27 -17.78
N TRP A 131 -9.44 14.76 -17.16
CA TRP A 131 -9.38 15.94 -16.32
C TRP A 131 -8.03 16.68 -16.50
N THR A 132 -8.06 17.96 -16.14
CA THR A 132 -6.89 18.84 -15.98
C THR A 132 -7.16 19.72 -14.76
N GLY A 133 -6.15 19.89 -13.90
CA GLY A 133 -6.33 20.48 -12.58
C GLY A 133 -6.70 19.42 -11.55
N ASP A 134 -7.40 19.80 -10.48
CA ASP A 134 -7.76 18.85 -9.42
C ASP A 134 -8.58 17.67 -9.99
N ALA A 135 -8.23 16.46 -9.57
CA ALA A 135 -8.87 15.25 -10.05
C ALA A 135 -10.35 15.22 -9.61
N PRO A 136 -11.29 14.77 -10.47
CA PRO A 136 -12.72 14.72 -10.16
C PRO A 136 -13.08 13.50 -9.31
N PHE A 137 -12.18 13.10 -8.40
CA PHE A 137 -12.31 11.93 -7.54
C PHE A 137 -12.18 12.36 -6.09
N GLN A 138 -12.78 11.58 -5.21
CA GLN A 138 -12.67 11.78 -3.77
C GLN A 138 -12.54 10.42 -3.10
N LEU A 139 -11.84 10.40 -1.97
CA LEU A 139 -11.84 9.25 -1.08
C LEU A 139 -13.10 9.28 -0.21
N PHE A 140 -13.53 8.12 0.27
CA PHE A 140 -14.75 8.01 1.08
C PHE A 140 -14.50 8.58 2.47
N ARG A 141 -14.77 9.87 2.63
CA ARG A 141 -14.65 10.60 3.88
C ARG A 141 -15.45 11.90 3.80
N GLY A 142 -16.49 12.02 4.62
CA GLY A 142 -17.11 13.30 5.00
C GLY A 142 -17.44 14.30 3.89
N ASP A 143 -17.75 15.53 4.30
CA ASP A 143 -18.50 16.49 3.49
C ASP A 143 -17.62 17.37 2.57
N SER A 144 -16.34 17.03 2.39
CA SER A 144 -15.36 17.83 1.64
C SER A 144 -14.74 17.06 0.47
N LEU A 145 -14.67 17.71 -0.68
CA LEU A 145 -13.87 17.27 -1.82
C LEU A 145 -12.39 17.28 -1.40
N GLU A 146 -11.76 16.10 -1.45
CA GLU A 146 -10.37 15.92 -1.02
C GLU A 146 -9.50 15.38 -2.16
N ASN A 147 -8.26 15.86 -2.19
CA ASN A 147 -7.30 15.52 -3.23
C ASN A 147 -6.47 14.26 -2.91
N GLY A 148 -6.98 13.31 -2.12
CA GLY A 148 -6.34 12.00 -1.92
C GLY A 148 -5.42 11.83 -0.71
N TYR A 149 -5.17 12.88 0.08
CA TYR A 149 -4.24 12.85 1.22
C TYR A 149 -4.64 11.91 2.35
N CYS A 150 -5.94 11.69 2.57
CA CYS A 150 -6.47 10.95 3.71
C CYS A 150 -6.40 9.41 3.59
N MET A 151 -5.71 8.89 2.56
CA MET A 151 -5.55 7.46 2.39
C MET A 151 -4.65 6.88 3.50
N HIS A 152 -5.02 5.70 3.99
CA HIS A 152 -4.28 4.97 5.00
C HIS A 152 -4.41 3.46 4.75
N GLY A 153 -3.50 2.68 5.35
CA GLY A 153 -3.50 1.22 5.29
C GLY A 153 -3.28 0.63 6.66
N ASN A 154 -4.00 -0.47 6.91
CA ASN A 154 -3.80 -1.30 8.09
C ASN A 154 -3.26 -2.64 7.62
N PHE A 155 -2.14 -3.07 8.19
CA PHE A 155 -1.59 -4.40 7.99
C PHE A 155 -1.69 -5.17 9.31
N ILE A 156 -2.28 -6.36 9.26
CA ILE A 156 -2.32 -7.29 10.38
C ILE A 156 -1.72 -8.59 9.86
N ASN A 157 -0.64 -9.05 10.53
CA ASN A 157 -0.01 -10.29 10.15
C ASN A 157 -0.76 -11.49 10.77
N CYS A 158 -1.56 -12.17 9.95
CA CYS A 158 -2.22 -13.43 10.29
C CYS A 158 -1.65 -14.61 9.48
N GLY A 159 -0.43 -14.48 8.95
CA GLY A 159 0.21 -15.52 8.14
C GLY A 159 0.61 -16.74 8.95
N TYR A 160 0.72 -17.89 8.28
CA TYR A 160 1.34 -19.07 8.87
C TYR A 160 2.86 -18.89 8.98
N GLU A 161 3.44 -19.35 10.08
CA GLU A 161 4.87 -19.19 10.40
C GLU A 161 5.78 -19.81 9.33
N ASP A 162 5.41 -20.99 8.82
CA ASP A 162 6.13 -21.70 7.74
C ASP A 162 6.28 -20.87 6.45
N ALA A 163 5.25 -20.12 6.08
CA ALA A 163 5.30 -19.23 4.92
C ALA A 163 6.21 -18.03 5.16
N LEU A 164 6.25 -17.50 6.39
CA LEU A 164 7.16 -16.41 6.76
C LEU A 164 8.61 -16.89 6.76
N GLU A 165 8.89 -18.09 7.29
CA GLU A 165 10.22 -18.69 7.27
C GLU A 165 10.72 -18.86 5.83
N ASN A 166 9.87 -19.41 4.96
CA ASN A 166 10.18 -19.57 3.54
C ASN A 166 10.43 -18.22 2.84
N MET A 167 9.77 -17.15 3.28
CA MET A 167 10.00 -15.80 2.77
C MET A 167 11.43 -15.34 3.06
N ILE A 168 11.93 -15.55 4.28
CA ILE A 168 13.33 -15.19 4.63
C ILE A 168 14.32 -16.09 3.91
N VAL A 169 14.09 -17.41 3.89
CA VAL A 169 14.98 -18.39 3.24
C VAL A 169 15.16 -18.09 1.76
N LYS A 170 14.08 -17.72 1.06
CA LYS A 170 14.16 -17.39 -0.36
C LYS A 170 14.97 -16.13 -0.61
N GLY A 171 14.75 -15.08 0.21
CA GLY A 171 15.44 -13.80 0.10
C GLY A 171 15.35 -13.17 -1.31
N GLY A 172 16.07 -12.06 -1.53
CA GLY A 172 16.31 -11.50 -2.87
C GLY A 172 15.08 -11.06 -3.68
N GLY A 173 13.88 -11.08 -3.09
CA GLY A 173 12.65 -10.54 -3.66
C GLY A 173 12.68 -9.02 -3.56
N GLY A 174 12.95 -8.38 -4.69
CA GLY A 174 12.87 -6.95 -4.89
C GLY A 174 11.60 -6.58 -5.64
N VAL A 175 11.38 -5.28 -5.84
CA VAL A 175 10.19 -4.74 -6.54
C VAL A 175 10.00 -5.29 -7.96
N ASN A 176 11.07 -5.78 -8.59
CA ASN A 176 11.08 -6.29 -9.98
C ASN A 176 11.28 -7.81 -10.07
N SER A 177 11.43 -8.53 -8.95
CA SER A 177 11.62 -9.98 -8.92
C SER A 177 10.46 -10.64 -8.18
N GLY A 178 9.36 -10.88 -8.90
CA GLY A 178 8.21 -11.60 -8.36
C GLY A 178 8.56 -13.05 -8.01
N GLN A 179 8.32 -13.44 -6.77
CA GLN A 179 8.46 -14.81 -6.29
C GLN A 179 7.18 -15.22 -5.57
N PHE A 180 6.70 -16.43 -5.85
CA PHE A 180 5.65 -17.03 -5.05
C PHE A 180 6.27 -17.75 -3.86
N ILE A 181 5.83 -17.40 -2.65
CA ILE A 181 6.27 -18.02 -1.40
C ILE A 181 5.08 -18.81 -0.85
N ALA A 182 5.27 -20.12 -0.70
CA ALA A 182 4.29 -21.04 -0.13
C ALA A 182 4.82 -21.65 1.15
N GLY A 183 3.95 -21.90 2.12
CA GLY A 183 4.17 -22.82 3.25
C GLY A 183 3.54 -24.19 2.97
N GLU A 184 3.60 -25.09 3.95
CA GLU A 184 2.90 -26.39 3.93
C GLU A 184 1.38 -26.21 3.81
N HIS A 185 0.86 -25.05 4.24
CA HIS A 185 -0.55 -24.68 4.19
C HIS A 185 -1.02 -24.12 2.84
N ALA A 186 -0.13 -24.01 1.84
CA ALA A 186 -0.46 -23.47 0.53
C ALA A 186 -0.31 -24.55 -0.56
N GLU A 187 -1.44 -24.97 -1.16
CA GLU A 187 -1.42 -26.05 -2.16
C GLU A 187 -1.02 -25.60 -3.58
N ALA A 188 -1.21 -24.32 -3.93
CA ALA A 188 -0.72 -23.65 -5.16
C ALA A 188 -1.27 -22.21 -5.19
N LEU A 189 -0.90 -21.41 -6.22
CA LEU A 189 -1.70 -20.26 -6.67
C LEU A 189 -3.08 -20.76 -7.14
N GLY A 190 -3.96 -21.09 -6.21
CA GLY A 190 -5.37 -21.29 -6.49
C GLY A 190 -6.02 -19.94 -6.78
N GLU A 191 -6.84 -19.85 -7.82
CA GLU A 191 -7.79 -18.75 -7.93
C GLU A 191 -8.64 -18.72 -6.65
N ALA A 192 -8.83 -17.53 -6.08
CA ALA A 192 -9.66 -17.37 -4.89
C ALA A 192 -11.06 -17.91 -5.20
N GLN A 193 -11.41 -19.05 -4.59
CA GLN A 193 -12.72 -19.69 -4.78
C GLN A 193 -13.82 -18.98 -3.98
N CYS A 194 -13.45 -18.03 -3.12
CA CYS A 194 -14.42 -17.20 -2.41
C CYS A 194 -15.12 -16.27 -3.40
N GLN A 195 -16.44 -16.33 -3.42
CA GLN A 195 -17.30 -15.32 -4.04
C GLN A 195 -17.62 -14.29 -2.95
N PRO A 196 -16.86 -13.18 -2.82
CA PRO A 196 -17.18 -12.15 -1.85
C PRO A 196 -18.57 -11.59 -2.18
N THR A 197 -19.49 -11.65 -1.23
CA THR A 197 -20.76 -10.94 -1.31
C THR A 197 -20.56 -9.60 -0.63
N ASP A 198 -20.82 -8.51 -1.34
CA ASP A 198 -20.82 -7.18 -0.74
C ASP A 198 -21.88 -7.16 0.38
N ALA A 199 -21.50 -6.67 1.55
CA ALA A 199 -22.42 -6.62 2.70
C ALA A 199 -23.56 -5.62 2.47
N ASP A 200 -23.37 -4.69 1.52
CA ASP A 200 -24.32 -3.63 1.19
C ASP A 200 -25.15 -3.92 -0.07
N GLY A 201 -25.29 -5.21 -0.44
CA GLY A 201 -26.15 -5.69 -1.54
C GLY A 201 -27.64 -5.68 -1.23
#